data_AF-A0A367IJE0-F1
#
_entry.id   AF-A0A367IJE0-F1
#
_cell.length_a   1.000
_cell.length_b   1.000
_cell.length_c   1.000
_cell.angle_alpha   90.00
_cell.angle_beta   90.00
_cell.angle_gamma   90.00
#
_symmetry.space_group_name_H-M   'P 1'
#
loop_
_entity.id
_entity.type
_entity.pdbx_description
1 polymer ?
#
loop_
_entity_poly.entity_id
_entity_poly.type
_entity_poly.pdbx_seq_one_letter_code
_entity_poly.pdbx_strand_id
1 'polypeptide(L)'
;MNYPILVTFTHNRKLSVFRLQNLTCSLIQCLQSPMDWSPMIMDIHAIANQRWKVVLCFDIRFQQTLYGHTCRVDALAITKHKLISGDRSGIYIWNLATKQHIMTLRMYQDQSSLNELPDAHMETLGFDEDKIVAVVQNDKGDAFVRLWSFNQ
;
A
#
# COMPACT_ATOMS: atom_id res chain seq x y z
N MET A 1 -26.50 -28.74 16.65
CA MET A 1 -25.28 -29.48 17.03
C MET A 1 -24.10 -28.52 16.89
N ASN A 2 -23.55 -28.06 18.01
CA ASN A 2 -22.37 -27.20 18.00
C ASN A 2 -21.14 -28.11 17.96
N TYR A 3 -20.44 -28.09 16.82
CA TYR A 3 -19.16 -28.79 16.70
C TYR A 3 -18.05 -27.86 17.17
N PRO A 4 -17.05 -28.35 17.92
CA PRO A 4 -15.90 -27.54 18.27
C PRO A 4 -15.15 -27.12 17.00
N ILE A 5 -14.70 -25.86 16.97
CA ILE A 5 -13.92 -25.28 15.88
C ILE A 5 -12.51 -25.05 16.39
N LEU A 6 -11.51 -25.44 15.61
CA LEU A 6 -10.10 -25.13 15.85
C LEU A 6 -9.65 -24.05 14.86
N VAL A 7 -9.09 -22.96 15.36
CA VAL A 7 -8.47 -21.92 14.53
C VAL A 7 -6.97 -21.95 14.76
N THR A 8 -6.20 -21.99 13.67
CA THR A 8 -4.73 -21.97 13.71
C THR A 8 -4.21 -20.78 12.92
N PHE A 9 -3.16 -20.16 13.45
CA PHE A 9 -2.37 -19.15 12.77
C PHE A 9 -0.91 -19.58 12.74
N THR A 10 -0.30 -19.57 11.56
CA THR A 10 1.06 -20.09 11.35
C THR A 10 2.04 -18.96 11.04
N HIS A 11 3.35 -19.21 11.20
CA HIS A 11 4.42 -18.26 10.83
C HIS A 11 4.34 -17.83 9.34
N ASN A 12 3.81 -18.69 8.48
CA ASN A 12 3.55 -18.42 7.06
C ASN A 12 2.27 -17.61 6.82
N ARG A 13 1.69 -17.02 7.87
CA ARG A 13 0.51 -16.15 7.82
C ARG A 13 -0.71 -16.81 7.19
N LYS A 14 -0.81 -18.12 7.39
CA LYS A 14 -1.97 -18.90 7.00
C LYS A 14 -2.91 -19.01 8.21
N LEU A 15 -4.10 -18.45 8.08
CA LEU A 15 -5.19 -18.65 9.04
C LEU A 15 -6.08 -19.79 8.53
N SER A 16 -6.16 -20.87 9.29
CA SER A 16 -6.96 -22.05 8.92
C SER A 16 -7.99 -22.34 10.00
N VAL A 17 -9.23 -22.55 9.55
CA VAL A 17 -10.38 -22.88 10.40
C VAL A 17 -10.76 -24.33 10.15
N PHE A 18 -10.79 -25.13 11.20
CA PHE A 18 -11.11 -26.55 11.14
C PHE A 18 -12.37 -26.87 11.93
N ARG A 19 -13.17 -27.79 11.41
CA ARG A 19 -14.26 -28.44 12.13
C ARG A 19 -13.73 -29.72 12.77
N LEU A 20 -13.98 -29.85 14.06
CA LEU A 20 -13.69 -31.09 14.80
C LEU A 20 -14.96 -31.94 14.87
N GLN A 21 -14.89 -33.17 14.38
CA GLN A 21 -15.95 -34.17 14.47
C GLN A 21 -15.36 -35.44 15.07
N ASN A 22 -15.71 -35.74 16.32
CA ASN A 22 -15.12 -36.86 17.09
C ASN A 22 -13.59 -36.79 17.09
N LEU A 23 -12.92 -37.77 16.48
CA LEU A 23 -11.45 -37.87 16.34
C LEU A 23 -10.93 -37.32 15.00
N THR A 24 -11.79 -36.68 14.20
CA THR A 24 -11.43 -36.19 12.86
C THR A 24 -11.43 -34.66 12.81
N CYS A 25 -10.47 -34.11 12.08
CA CYS A 25 -10.30 -32.68 11.87
C CYS A 25 -10.44 -32.40 10.36
N SER A 26 -11.40 -31.55 9.97
CA SER A 26 -11.65 -31.20 8.57
C SER A 26 -11.49 -29.70 8.36
N LEU A 27 -10.72 -29.30 7.34
CA LEU A 27 -10.53 -27.89 6.99
C LEU A 27 -11.83 -27.31 6.44
N ILE A 28 -12.32 -26.23 7.05
CA ILE A 28 -13.48 -25.48 6.56
C ILE A 28 -13.01 -24.38 5.62
N GLN A 29 -12.06 -23.56 6.06
CA GLN A 29 -11.62 -22.37 5.36
C GLN A 29 -10.15 -22.11 5.62
N CYS A 30 -9.48 -21.61 4.59
CA CYS A 30 -8.13 -21.10 4.69
C CYS A 30 -8.08 -19.67 4.13
N LEU A 31 -7.50 -18.76 4.90
CA LEU A 31 -7.17 -17.41 4.46
C LEU A 31 -5.64 -17.29 4.40
N GLN A 32 -5.15 -16.89 3.23
CA GLN A 32 -3.75 -16.56 2.99
C GLN A 32 -3.72 -15.15 2.41
N SER A 33 -3.00 -14.25 3.07
CA SER A 33 -2.69 -12.95 2.47
C SER A 33 -1.25 -12.91 1.98
N PRO A 34 -0.99 -12.25 0.85
CA PRO A 34 0.35 -11.92 0.42
C PRO A 34 1.03 -10.84 1.29
N MET A 35 0.30 -10.18 2.21
CA MET A 35 0.81 -9.10 3.07
C MET A 35 1.10 -9.54 4.51
N ASP A 36 2.03 -8.83 5.16
CA ASP A 36 2.40 -8.97 6.57
C ASP A 36 1.22 -8.60 7.49
N TRP A 37 0.51 -9.60 8.02
CA TRP A 37 -0.50 -9.37 9.04
C TRP A 37 0.13 -9.19 10.42
N SER A 38 -0.25 -8.13 11.12
CA SER A 38 -0.02 -8.04 12.57
C SER A 38 -0.96 -9.03 13.28
N PRO A 39 -0.47 -9.88 14.20
CA PRO A 39 -1.30 -10.82 14.94
C PRO A 39 -2.32 -10.06 15.80
N MET A 40 -3.52 -10.61 15.89
CA MET A 40 -4.71 -9.89 16.29
C MET A 40 -5.55 -10.77 17.21
N ILE A 41 -5.93 -10.23 18.36
CA ILE A 41 -6.69 -10.94 19.41
C ILE A 41 -8.16 -11.05 18.95
N MET A 42 -8.75 -12.23 19.13
CA MET A 42 -10.10 -12.56 18.67
C MET A 42 -10.97 -13.02 19.84
N ASP A 43 -12.10 -12.34 20.03
CA ASP A 43 -13.16 -12.80 20.93
C ASP A 43 -14.24 -13.55 20.14
N ILE A 44 -14.52 -14.79 20.55
CA ILE A 44 -15.52 -15.64 19.91
C ILE A 44 -16.79 -15.63 20.77
N HIS A 45 -17.84 -14.98 20.30
CA HIS A 45 -19.13 -14.96 20.98
C HIS A 45 -20.21 -15.73 20.20
N ALA A 46 -20.96 -16.55 20.91
CA ALA A 46 -22.21 -17.10 20.41
C ALA A 46 -23.28 -16.00 20.47
N ILE A 47 -23.84 -15.62 19.33
CA ILE A 47 -24.97 -14.67 19.29
C ILE A 47 -26.27 -15.46 19.47
N ALA A 48 -27.25 -14.87 20.16
CA ALA A 48 -28.63 -15.38 20.20
C ALA A 48 -29.07 -15.71 18.75
N ASN A 49 -29.31 -17.00 18.49
CA ASN A 49 -29.45 -17.67 17.16
C ASN A 49 -28.30 -18.60 16.73
N GLN A 50 -27.37 -18.99 17.63
CA GLN A 50 -26.34 -20.02 17.40
C GLN A 50 -25.43 -19.81 16.19
N ARG A 51 -25.27 -18.57 15.72
CA ARG A 51 -24.40 -18.25 14.59
C ARG A 51 -23.10 -17.63 15.12
N TRP A 52 -22.00 -18.33 14.92
CA TRP A 52 -20.66 -17.83 15.23
C TRP A 52 -20.28 -16.74 14.24
N LYS A 53 -19.77 -15.61 14.72
CA LYS A 53 -19.14 -14.58 13.90
C LYS A 53 -17.66 -14.48 14.27
N VAL A 54 -16.83 -14.35 13.26
CA VAL A 54 -15.39 -14.07 13.40
C VAL A 54 -15.15 -12.67 12.88
N VAL A 55 -14.61 -11.80 13.73
CA VAL A 55 -14.19 -10.45 13.35
C VAL A 55 -12.67 -10.43 13.34
N LEU A 56 -12.10 -10.17 12.17
CA LEU A 56 -10.68 -9.89 12.01
C LEU A 56 -10.54 -8.36 11.98
N CYS A 57 -9.99 -7.77 13.03
CA CYS A 57 -9.44 -6.42 12.93
C CYS A 57 -8.00 -6.53 12.39
N PHE A 58 -7.53 -5.51 11.70
CA PHE A 58 -6.18 -5.43 11.20
C PHE A 58 -5.59 -4.14 11.74
N ASP A 59 -4.40 -4.21 12.31
CA ASP A 59 -3.72 -3.05 12.85
C ASP A 59 -2.97 -2.31 11.73
N ILE A 60 -3.26 -1.02 11.56
CA ILE A 60 -2.50 -0.13 10.70
C ILE A 60 -1.34 0.42 11.54
N ARG A 61 -0.16 -0.16 11.34
CA ARG A 61 1.05 0.32 12.03
C ARG A 61 1.80 1.34 11.19
N PHE A 62 2.00 2.51 11.77
CA PHE A 62 2.96 3.47 11.25
C PHE A 62 4.35 2.81 11.16
N GLN A 63 4.97 2.88 9.98
CA GLN A 63 6.29 2.32 9.74
C GLN A 63 7.38 3.39 9.82
N GLN A 64 7.23 4.48 9.04
CA GLN A 64 8.21 5.55 8.94
C GLN A 64 7.63 6.73 8.13
N THR A 65 8.15 7.93 8.37
CA THR A 65 8.01 9.10 7.49
C THR A 65 9.18 9.17 6.52
N LEU A 66 8.90 9.27 5.21
CA LEU A 66 9.91 9.46 4.17
C LEU A 66 10.08 10.96 3.88
N TYR A 67 11.20 11.53 4.32
CA TYR A 67 11.51 12.96 4.16
C TYR A 67 12.23 13.22 2.84
N GLY A 68 11.84 14.29 2.14
CA GLY A 68 12.57 14.76 0.94
C GLY A 68 11.82 15.81 0.13
N HIS A 69 10.52 15.64 -0.04
CA HIS A 69 9.69 16.61 -0.75
C HIS A 69 9.75 18.00 -0.12
N THR A 70 9.93 19.02 -0.96
CA THR A 70 9.94 20.43 -0.58
C THR A 70 8.59 21.10 -0.81
N CYS A 71 7.72 20.46 -1.57
CA CYS A 71 6.34 20.89 -1.82
C CYS A 71 5.35 19.85 -1.28
N ARG A 72 4.06 20.19 -1.36
CA ARG A 72 2.99 19.25 -1.02
C ARG A 72 3.03 18.05 -1.98
N VAL A 73 2.96 16.84 -1.42
CA VAL A 73 2.83 15.62 -2.22
C VAL A 73 1.41 15.53 -2.76
N ASP A 74 1.28 15.47 -4.07
CA ASP A 74 -0.02 15.49 -4.78
C ASP A 74 -0.43 14.09 -5.22
N ALA A 75 0.54 13.24 -5.60
CA ALA A 75 0.28 11.91 -6.11
C ALA A 75 1.24 10.87 -5.53
N LEU A 76 0.74 9.65 -5.36
CA LEU A 76 1.49 8.48 -4.88
C LEU A 76 1.17 7.27 -5.75
N ALA A 77 2.17 6.43 -5.99
CA ALA A 77 1.96 5.09 -6.54
C ALA A 77 2.90 4.11 -5.86
N ILE A 78 2.44 2.89 -5.62
CA ILE A 78 3.18 1.90 -4.82
C ILE A 78 3.19 0.52 -5.47
N THR A 79 4.32 -0.18 -5.33
CA THR A 79 4.48 -1.61 -5.59
C THR A 79 4.97 -2.29 -4.32
N LYS A 80 5.19 -3.61 -4.36
CA LYS A 80 5.76 -4.35 -3.23
C LYS A 80 7.12 -3.82 -2.75
N HIS A 81 7.94 -3.28 -3.67
CA HIS A 81 9.33 -2.93 -3.38
C HIS A 81 9.65 -1.44 -3.49
N LYS A 82 8.85 -0.69 -4.26
CA LYS A 82 9.07 0.73 -4.49
C LYS A 82 7.80 1.51 -4.20
N LEU A 83 8.00 2.70 -3.64
CA LEU A 83 7.01 3.76 -3.61
C LEU A 83 7.54 4.88 -4.51
N ILE A 84 6.65 5.49 -5.28
CA ILE A 84 6.94 6.76 -5.92
C ILE A 84 5.95 7.81 -5.41
N SER A 85 6.46 9.02 -5.23
CA SER A 85 5.69 10.16 -4.76
C SER A 85 6.00 11.38 -5.60
N GLY A 86 4.97 12.10 -6.01
CA GLY A 86 5.07 13.26 -6.88
C GLY A 86 4.63 14.53 -6.17
N ASP A 87 5.42 15.59 -6.30
CA ASP A 87 5.03 16.96 -6.02
C ASP A 87 5.37 17.86 -7.21
N ARG A 88 5.06 19.15 -7.09
CA ARG A 88 5.41 20.14 -8.11
C ARG A 88 6.92 20.21 -8.44
N SER A 89 7.81 19.87 -7.51
CA SER A 89 9.26 19.90 -7.73
C SER A 89 9.75 18.71 -8.56
N GLY A 90 9.11 17.56 -8.40
CA GLY A 90 9.57 16.30 -8.98
C GLY A 90 8.90 15.05 -8.44
N ILE A 91 9.40 13.92 -8.94
CA ILE A 91 9.01 12.58 -8.48
C ILE A 91 10.17 12.00 -7.66
N TYR A 92 9.88 11.53 -6.46
CA TYR A 92 10.83 10.84 -5.60
C TYR A 92 10.53 9.34 -5.67
N ILE A 93 11.59 8.55 -5.83
CA ILE A 93 11.53 7.09 -5.87
C ILE A 93 12.15 6.57 -4.58
N TRP A 94 11.42 5.70 -3.88
CA TRP A 94 11.78 5.16 -2.58
C TRP A 94 11.87 3.64 -2.64
N ASN A 95 12.85 3.08 -1.95
CA ASN A 95 12.95 1.65 -1.70
C ASN A 95 12.20 1.34 -0.40
N LEU A 96 11.15 0.52 -0.46
CA LEU A 96 10.35 0.17 0.71
C LEU A 96 11.02 -0.86 1.62
N ALA A 97 11.92 -1.69 1.08
CA ALA A 97 12.66 -2.67 1.87
C ALA A 97 13.73 -2.01 2.73
N THR A 98 14.48 -1.05 2.16
CA THR A 98 15.52 -0.30 2.89
C THR A 98 14.98 0.97 3.53
N LYS A 99 13.76 1.39 3.18
CA LYS A 99 13.11 2.64 3.61
C LYS A 99 13.93 3.88 3.28
N GLN A 100 14.63 3.86 2.15
CA GLN A 100 15.52 4.92 1.69
C GLN A 100 15.10 5.51 0.35
N HIS A 101 15.45 6.78 0.15
CA HIS A 101 15.38 7.44 -1.15
C HIS A 101 16.35 6.80 -2.14
N ILE A 102 15.90 6.57 -3.38
CA ILE A 102 16.69 6.01 -4.47
C ILE A 102 17.10 7.12 -5.44
N MET A 103 16.14 7.92 -5.89
CA MET A 103 16.32 8.86 -7.00
C MET A 103 15.22 9.91 -7.01
N THR A 104 15.54 11.11 -7.51
CA THR A 104 14.56 12.17 -7.79
C THR A 104 14.57 12.51 -9.28
N LEU A 105 13.38 12.54 -9.89
CA LEU A 105 13.15 13.05 -11.24
C LEU A 105 12.61 14.47 -11.13
N ARG A 106 13.45 15.45 -11.44
CA ARG A 106 13.07 16.87 -11.34
C ARG A 106 12.16 17.25 -12.50
N MET A 107 11.07 17.96 -12.21
CA MET A 107 10.19 18.50 -13.26
C MET A 107 10.81 19.69 -13.99
N TYR A 108 11.69 20.42 -13.31
CA TYR A 108 12.33 21.64 -13.78
C TYR A 108 13.85 21.53 -13.57
N GLN A 109 14.63 22.03 -14.53
CA GLN A 109 16.10 22.02 -14.45
C GLN A 109 16.61 22.92 -13.31
N ASP A 110 16.06 24.13 -13.23
CA ASP A 110 16.30 25.06 -12.14
C ASP A 110 15.15 24.98 -11.12
N GLN A 111 15.50 24.65 -9.89
CA GLN A 111 14.56 24.51 -8.78
C GLN A 111 14.49 25.78 -7.93
N SER A 112 15.44 26.72 -8.11
CA SER A 112 15.48 27.97 -7.33
C SER A 112 14.33 28.92 -7.69
N SER A 113 13.83 28.81 -8.92
CA SER A 113 12.75 29.61 -9.50
C SER A 113 11.38 28.91 -9.42
N LEU A 114 11.23 27.83 -8.64
CA LEU A 114 9.94 27.13 -8.47
C LEU A 114 8.79 28.06 -8.06
N ASN A 115 9.07 29.05 -7.22
CA ASN A 115 8.07 30.01 -6.75
C ASN A 115 7.58 30.97 -7.85
N GLU A 116 8.36 31.13 -8.92
CA GLU A 116 8.05 32.02 -10.06
C GLU A 116 7.33 31.29 -11.20
N LEU A 117 7.39 29.95 -11.20
CA LEU A 117 6.67 29.13 -12.18
C LEU A 117 5.15 29.15 -11.87
N PRO A 118 4.28 28.88 -12.87
CA PRO A 118 2.87 28.62 -12.60
C PRO A 118 2.71 27.37 -11.73
N ASP A 119 1.70 27.38 -10.86
CA ASP A 119 1.41 26.22 -10.02
C ASP A 119 0.89 25.08 -10.91
N ALA A 120 1.37 23.89 -10.58
CA ALA A 120 1.14 22.69 -11.34
C ALA A 120 1.18 21.52 -10.38
N HIS A 121 0.13 20.72 -10.38
CA HIS A 121 -0.03 19.61 -9.45
C HIS A 121 -0.18 18.30 -10.23
N MET A 122 0.31 17.21 -9.64
CA MET A 122 0.14 15.88 -10.24
C MET A 122 -1.23 15.32 -9.87
N GLU A 123 -2.05 15.03 -10.87
CA GLU A 123 -3.36 14.38 -10.65
C GLU A 123 -3.22 12.87 -10.48
N THR A 124 -2.35 12.27 -11.29
CA THR A 124 -2.19 10.82 -11.33
C THR A 124 -0.74 10.48 -11.59
N LEU A 125 -0.28 9.43 -10.91
CA LEU A 125 1.06 8.90 -11.02
C LEU A 125 0.96 7.39 -11.21
N GLY A 126 1.67 6.85 -12.20
CA GLY A 126 1.72 5.43 -12.49
C GLY A 126 3.15 5.02 -12.84
N PHE A 127 3.51 3.78 -12.52
CA PHE A 127 4.83 3.24 -12.87
C PHE A 127 4.83 1.72 -12.96
N ASP A 128 5.78 1.22 -13.72
CA ASP A 128 6.16 -0.18 -13.78
C ASP A 128 7.66 -0.32 -13.45
N GLU A 129 8.33 -1.36 -13.94
CA GLU A 129 9.74 -1.60 -13.65
C GLU A 129 10.67 -0.53 -14.24
N ASP A 130 10.31 0.04 -15.39
CA ASP A 130 11.19 0.83 -16.25
C ASP A 130 10.57 2.13 -16.78
N LYS A 131 9.30 2.39 -16.50
CA LYS A 131 8.57 3.57 -16.94
C LYS A 131 7.80 4.22 -15.80
N ILE A 132 7.69 5.54 -15.90
CA ILE A 132 6.84 6.34 -15.04
C ILE A 132 5.98 7.21 -15.95
N VAL A 133 4.69 7.33 -15.62
CA VAL A 133 3.76 8.24 -16.26
C VAL A 133 3.13 9.14 -15.20
N ALA A 134 3.07 10.43 -15.49
CA ALA A 134 2.37 11.40 -14.66
C ALA A 134 1.42 12.23 -15.52
N VAL A 135 0.21 12.44 -15.01
CA VAL A 135 -0.72 13.45 -15.52
C VAL A 135 -0.58 14.67 -14.63
N VAL A 136 -0.26 15.81 -15.24
CA VAL A 136 -0.02 17.07 -14.53
C VAL A 136 -0.98 18.10 -15.07
N GLN A 137 -1.63 18.83 -14.18
CA GLN A 137 -2.52 19.93 -14.52
C GLN A 137 -1.92 21.25 -14.04
N ASN A 138 -1.97 22.28 -14.89
CA ASN A 138 -1.58 23.64 -14.51
C ASN A 138 -2.77 24.43 -13.94
N ASP A 139 -2.50 25.60 -13.36
CA ASP A 139 -3.54 26.50 -12.81
C ASP A 139 -4.60 26.97 -13.80
N LYS A 140 -4.30 26.90 -15.11
CA LYS A 140 -5.23 27.28 -16.18
C LYS A 140 -6.16 26.14 -16.57
N GLY A 141 -5.99 24.96 -15.98
CA GLY A 141 -6.75 23.76 -16.27
C GLY A 141 -6.19 22.92 -17.42
N ASP A 142 -5.07 23.32 -18.03
CA ASP A 142 -4.44 22.53 -19.09
C ASP A 142 -3.72 21.33 -18.47
N ALA A 143 -4.13 20.13 -18.88
CA ALA A 143 -3.50 18.89 -18.48
C ALA A 143 -2.52 18.39 -19.56
N PHE A 144 -1.37 17.89 -19.13
CA PHE A 144 -0.40 17.23 -19.99
C PHE A 144 0.15 15.96 -19.35
N VAL A 145 0.57 15.03 -20.20
CA VAL A 145 1.18 13.77 -19.77
C VAL A 145 2.69 13.86 -19.91
N ARG A 146 3.40 13.49 -18.85
CA ARG A 146 4.84 13.26 -18.89
C ARG A 146 5.13 11.78 -18.73
N LEU A 147 6.06 11.29 -19.56
CA LEU A 147 6.50 9.90 -19.55
C LEU A 147 8.03 9.88 -19.42
N TRP A 148 8.51 9.06 -18.49
CA TRP A 148 9.92 8.74 -18.32
C TRP A 148 10.11 7.26 -18.63
N SER A 149 11.17 6.92 -19.35
CA SER A 149 11.60 5.55 -19.58
C SER A 149 13.09 5.44 -19.26
N PHE A 150 13.47 4.36 -18.58
CA PHE A 150 14.83 4.11 -18.10
C PHE A 150 15.54 2.99 -18.87
N ASN A 151 14.90 2.44 -19.90
CA ASN A 151 15.56 1.50 -20.81
C ASN A 151 16.33 2.31 -21.86
N GLN A 152 17.63 2.01 -21.99
CA GLN A 152 18.40 2.27 -23.20
C GLN A 152 18.25 1.10 -24.16
#